data_AF-A0A955ZM36-F1
#
_entry.id   AF-A0A955ZM36-F1
#
_cell.length_a   1.000
_cell.length_b   1.000
_cell.length_c   1.000
_cell.angle_alpha   90.00
_cell.angle_beta   90.00
_cell.angle_gamma   90.00
#
_symmetry.space_group_name_H-M   'P 1'
#
loop_
_entity.id
_entity.type
_entity.pdbx_description
1 polymer ?
#
loop_
_entity_poly.entity_id
_entity_poly.type
_entity_poly.pdbx_seq_one_letter_code
_entity_poly.pdbx_strand_id
1 'polypeptide(L)' 'MVRRDELVGMLASAVGEAPVQAAVDRACEALALPADRWTVADALKILEHLAESPGLLGITARFVKTRAILSWGRR' A
#
# COMPACT_ATOMS: atom_id res chain seq x y z
N MET A 1 -7.58 10.71 5.55
CA MET A 1 -7.11 10.64 4.14
C MET A 1 -5.65 10.21 4.17
N VAL A 2 -5.27 9.23 3.34
CA VAL A 2 -3.93 8.63 3.29
C VAL A 2 -3.20 9.20 2.09
N ARG A 3 -1.94 9.62 2.27
CA ARG A 3 -1.10 10.11 1.18
C ARG A 3 -0.27 8.96 0.58
N ARG A 4 0.07 9.07 -0.70
CA ARG A 4 0.95 8.13 -1.39
C ARG A 4 2.26 7.88 -0.67
N ASP A 5 2.95 8.94 -0.27
CA ASP A 5 4.25 8.86 0.38
C ASP A 5 4.18 8.20 1.77
N GLU A 6 3.08 8.37 2.50
CA GLU A 6 2.80 7.64 3.74
C GLU A 6 2.72 6.13 3.47
N LEU A 7 1.93 5.70 2.48
CA LEU A 7 1.78 4.28 2.11
C LEU A 7 3.11 3.69 1.61
N VAL A 8 3.78 4.39 0.69
CA VAL A 8 5.07 3.98 0.13
C VAL A 8 6.11 3.87 1.23
N GLY A 9 6.18 4.82 2.17
CA GLY A 9 7.09 4.76 3.31
C GLY A 9 6.86 3.54 4.21
N MET A 10 5.59 3.18 4.45
CA MET A 10 5.25 1.99 5.22
C MET A 10 5.75 0.70 4.54
N LEU A 11 5.62 0.59 3.21
CA LEU A 11 6.06 -0.55 2.41
C LEU A 11 7.59 -0.59 2.24
N ALA A 12 8.21 0.55 1.95
CA ALA A 12 9.64 0.70 1.68
C ALA A 12 10.50 0.30 2.88
N SER A 13 10.00 0.48 4.10
CA SER A 13 10.67 0.05 5.34
C SER A 13 11.01 -1.44 5.39
N ALA A 14 10.37 -2.27 4.55
CA ALA A 14 10.56 -3.72 4.53
C ALA A 14 11.17 -4.29 3.23
N VAL A 15 11.07 -3.58 2.09
CA VAL A 15 11.42 -4.14 0.75
C VAL A 15 12.31 -3.20 -0.09
N GLY A 16 12.59 -1.98 0.38
CA GLY A 16 13.28 -0.96 -0.41
C GLY A 16 12.33 -0.14 -1.30
N GLU A 17 12.76 1.06 -1.69
CA GLU A 17 11.85 2.12 -2.18
C GLU A 17 11.47 2.00 -3.66
N ALA A 18 12.44 1.74 -4.54
CA ALA A 18 12.22 1.63 -5.99
C ALA A 18 11.18 0.56 -6.42
N PRO A 19 11.22 -0.68 -5.91
CA PRO A 19 10.21 -1.70 -6.29
C PRO A 19 8.81 -1.38 -5.74
N VAL A 20 8.72 -0.61 -4.65
CA VAL A 20 7.44 -0.27 -4.02
C VAL A 20 6.68 0.79 -4.81
N GLN A 21 7.35 1.84 -5.30
CA GLN A 21 6.69 2.91 -6.05
C GLN A 21 5.99 2.37 -7.30
N ALA A 22 6.72 1.58 -8.11
CA ALA A 22 6.19 0.97 -9.32
C ALA A 22 5.05 -0.02 -9.04
N ALA A 23 5.12 -0.75 -7.92
CA ALA A 23 4.05 -1.66 -7.53
C ALA A 23 2.77 -0.90 -7.13
N VAL A 24 2.91 0.20 -6.39
CA VAL A 24 1.78 1.06 -6.00
C VAL A 24 1.14 1.72 -7.23
N ASP A 25 1.93 2.18 -8.19
CA ASP A 25 1.40 2.76 -9.44
C ASP A 25 0.54 1.76 -10.21
N ARG A 26 1.07 0.55 -10.44
CA ARG A 26 0.32 -0.52 -11.11
C ARG A 26 -0.95 -0.91 -10.36
N ALA A 27 -0.91 -0.92 -9.03
CA ALA A 27 -2.08 -1.19 -8.21
C ALA A 27 -3.15 -0.08 -8.36
N CYS A 28 -2.74 1.19 -8.42
CA CYS A 28 -3.66 2.30 -8.63
C CYS A 28 -4.32 2.23 -10.01
N GLU A 29 -3.53 1.95 -11.05
CA GLU A 29 -4.03 1.72 -12.41
C GLU A 29 -5.04 0.56 -12.45
N ALA A 30 -4.70 -0.58 -11.86
CA ALA A 30 -5.56 -1.76 -11.82
C ALA A 30 -6.88 -1.53 -11.06
N LEU A 31 -6.86 -0.67 -10.04
CA LEU A 31 -8.02 -0.36 -9.20
C LEU A 31 -8.78 0.90 -9.64
N ALA A 32 -8.36 1.56 -10.74
CA ALA A 32 -8.87 2.85 -11.20
C ALA A 32 -8.91 3.92 -10.08
N LEU A 33 -7.87 3.95 -9.24
CA LEU A 33 -7.71 4.89 -8.14
C LEU A 33 -6.78 6.05 -8.54
N PRO A 34 -6.97 7.25 -7.96
CA PRO A 34 -6.04 8.36 -8.15
C PRO A 34 -4.64 8.00 -7.64
N ALA A 35 -3.60 8.64 -8.16
CA ALA A 35 -2.21 8.24 -7.85
C ALA A 35 -1.66 8.81 -6.52
N ASP A 36 -2.29 9.83 -5.91
CA ASP A 36 -1.65 10.64 -4.86
C ASP A 36 -2.32 10.58 -3.48
N ARG A 37 -3.66 10.48 -3.44
CA ARG A 37 -4.46 10.58 -2.22
C ARG A 37 -5.62 9.59 -2.22
N TRP A 38 -5.78 8.92 -1.09
CA TRP A 38 -6.76 7.85 -0.93
C TRP A 38 -7.59 8.03 0.34
N THR A 39 -8.81 7.51 0.31
CA THR A 39 -9.48 7.17 1.55
C THR A 39 -8.75 6.02 2.24
N VAL A 40 -9.03 5.78 3.52
CA VAL A 40 -8.48 4.62 4.23
C VAL A 40 -8.90 3.32 3.54
N ALA A 41 -10.15 3.23 3.08
CA ALA A 41 -10.65 2.07 2.35
C ALA A 41 -9.89 1.83 1.04
N ASP A 42 -9.61 2.89 0.28
CA ASP A 42 -8.86 2.78 -0.98
C ASP A 42 -7.41 2.35 -0.75
N ALA A 43 -6.76 2.90 0.28
CA ALA A 43 -5.40 2.47 0.65
C ALA A 43 -5.35 0.99 1.09
N LEU A 44 -6.39 0.50 1.77
CA LEU A 44 -6.49 -0.91 2.13
C LEU A 44 -6.71 -1.82 0.90
N LYS A 45 -7.49 -1.38 -0.09
CA LYS A 45 -7.63 -2.10 -1.37
C LYS A 45 -6.31 -2.21 -2.13
N ILE A 46 -5.51 -1.14 -2.14
CA ILE A 46 -4.16 -1.16 -2.74
C ILE A 46 -3.30 -2.22 -2.04
N LEU A 47 -3.30 -2.24 -0.69
CA LEU A 47 -2.54 -3.24 0.07
C LEU A 47 -3.05 -4.68 -0.14
N GLU A 48 -4.36 -4.87 -0.31
CA GLU A 48 -4.95 -6.16 -0.66
C GLU A 48 -4.49 -6.65 -2.03
N HIS A 49 -4.54 -5.79 -3.04
CA HIS A 49 -4.05 -6.11 -4.38
C HIS A 49 -2.55 -6.45 -4.37
N LEU A 50 -1.74 -5.66 -3.67
CA LEU A 50 -0.31 -5.95 -3.51
C LEU A 50 -0.06 -7.26 -2.76
N ALA A 51 -0.93 -7.65 -1.83
CA ALA A 51 -0.81 -8.92 -1.11
C ALA A 51 -1.01 -10.15 -2.01
N GLU A 52 -1.69 -10.01 -3.15
CA GLU A 52 -1.82 -11.08 -4.15
C GLU A 52 -0.51 -11.35 -4.89
N SER A 53 0.46 -10.41 -4.84
CA SER A 53 1.76 -10.60 -5.47
C SER A 53 2.55 -11.73 -4.80
N PRO A 54 3.19 -12.63 -5.57
CA PRO A 54 4.08 -13.63 -4.99
C PRO A 54 5.34 -12.98 -4.38
N GLY A 55 5.93 -13.68 -3.41
CA GLY A 55 7.23 -13.29 -2.82
C GLY A 55 7.14 -12.15 -1.80
N LEU A 56 8.26 -11.43 -1.66
CA LEU A 56 8.49 -10.48 -0.57
C LEU A 56 7.49 -9.30 -0.57
N LEU A 57 7.08 -8.82 -1.74
CA LEU A 57 6.12 -7.72 -1.84
C LEU A 57 4.77 -8.10 -1.22
N GLY A 58 4.21 -9.26 -1.58
CA GLY A 58 2.92 -9.68 -1.06
C GLY A 58 2.96 -10.06 0.43
N ILE A 59 4.07 -10.61 0.91
CA ILE A 59 4.27 -10.84 2.35
C ILE A 59 4.27 -9.50 3.09
N THR A 60 5.05 -8.53 2.62
CA THR A 60 5.11 -7.19 3.21
C THR A 60 3.77 -6.49 3.19
N ALA A 61 3.03 -6.54 2.07
CA ALA A 61 1.73 -5.89 1.95
C ALA A 61 0.74 -6.39 3.01
N ARG A 62 0.74 -7.69 3.34
CA ARG A 62 -0.06 -8.26 4.44
C ARG A 62 0.32 -7.69 5.80
N PHE A 63 1.62 -7.60 6.09
CA PHE A 63 2.09 -7.00 7.35
C PHE A 63 1.76 -5.51 7.45
N VAL A 64 1.97 -4.77 6.37
CA VAL A 64 1.66 -3.34 6.29
C VAL A 64 0.16 -3.12 6.43
N LYS A 65 -0.69 -3.93 5.82
CA LYS A 65 -2.16 -3.88 6.00
C LYS A 65 -2.55 -4.01 7.47
N THR A 66 -2.00 -4.98 8.20
CA THR A 66 -2.26 -5.12 9.63
C THR A 66 -1.83 -3.88 10.42
N ARG A 67 -0.64 -3.34 10.14
CA ARG A 67 -0.18 -2.09 10.79
C ARG A 67 -1.06 -0.89 10.43
N ALA A 68 -1.48 -0.80 9.17
CA ALA A 68 -2.30 0.26 8.63
C ALA A 68 -3.69 0.32 9.28
N ILE A 69 -4.33 -0.84 9.49
CA ILE A 69 -5.59 -0.95 10.24
C ILE A 69 -5.42 -0.39 11.67
N LEU A 70 -4.30 -0.71 12.34
CA LEU A 70 -4.02 -0.24 13.69
C LEU A 70 -3.62 1.26 13.76
N SER A 71 -2.99 1.79 12.71
CA SER A 71 -2.54 3.19 12.67
C SER A 71 -3.64 4.15 12.21
N TRP A 72 -4.43 3.75 11.21
CA TRP A 72 -5.50 4.57 10.65
C TRP A 72 -6.83 4.38 11.36
N GLY A 73 -7.09 3.23 11.98
CA GLY A 73 -8.30 3.01 12.78
C GLY A 73 -8.35 3.80 14.10
N ARG A 74 -7.23 4.45 14.48
CA ARG A 74 -7.14 5.37 15.64
C ARG A 74 -7.29 6.85 15.27
N ARG A 75 -7.46 7.17 13.99
CA ARG A 75 -7.56 8.56 13.48
C ARG A 75 -9.00 8.96 13.19
#